data_AF-A0A8F1MBS9-F1
#
_entry.id   AF-A0A8F1MBS9-F1
#
_cell.length_a   1.000
_cell.length_b   1.000
_cell.length_c   1.000
_cell.angle_alpha   90.00
_cell.angle_beta   90.00
_cell.angle_gamma   90.00
#
_symmetry.space_group_name_H-M   'P 1'
#
loop_
_entity.id
_entity.type
_entity.pdbx_description
1 polymer ?
#
loop_
_entity_poly.entity_id
_entity_poly.type
_entity_poly.pdbx_seq_one_letter_code
_entity_poly.pdbx_strand_id
1 'polypeptide(L)'
;MRKHSQFLKTAILRIVQNTGNGFILGIKRELASQRAYIFINFADAEQSFSIPENAKIIASTHSVDLITEENLKMTIPGYCGILLIK
;
A
#
# COMPACT_ATOMS: atom_id res chain seq x y z
N MET A 1 -10.57 11.96 -1.07
CA MET A 1 -10.43 10.62 -1.68
C MET A 1 -11.54 9.62 -1.28
N ARG A 2 -11.72 9.23 0.01
CA ARG A 2 -12.71 8.19 0.43
C ARG A 2 -14.16 8.45 0.01
N LYS A 3 -14.64 9.71 0.02
CA LYS A 3 -16.03 10.03 -0.35
C LYS A 3 -16.38 9.68 -1.80
N HIS A 4 -15.41 9.67 -2.71
CA HIS A 4 -15.60 9.54 -4.16
C HIS A 4 -15.29 8.14 -4.72
N SER A 5 -14.81 7.20 -3.92
CA SER A 5 -14.53 5.83 -4.37
C SER A 5 -15.47 4.85 -3.66
N GLN A 6 -16.49 4.36 -4.38
CA GLN A 6 -17.42 3.35 -3.85
C GLN A 6 -16.67 2.06 -3.52
N PHE A 7 -15.68 1.71 -4.34
CA PHE A 7 -14.76 0.60 -4.12
C PHE A 7 -14.09 0.65 -2.72
N LEU A 8 -13.53 1.79 -2.32
CA LEU A 8 -12.92 1.93 -1.00
C LEU A 8 -13.92 1.88 0.17
N LYS A 9 -15.23 1.93 -0.10
CA LYS A 9 -16.30 1.83 0.92
C LYS A 9 -16.89 0.42 1.03
N THR A 10 -17.08 -0.28 -0.09
CA THR A 10 -17.88 -1.52 -0.14
C THR A 10 -17.05 -2.78 -0.39
N ALA A 11 -15.77 -2.64 -0.77
CA ALA A 11 -14.89 -3.78 -1.00
C ALA A 11 -14.62 -4.56 0.29
N ILE A 12 -14.45 -5.88 0.15
CA ILE A 12 -14.09 -6.76 1.26
C ILE A 12 -12.70 -6.36 1.76
N LEU A 13 -12.60 -6.11 3.07
CA LEU A 13 -11.35 -5.81 3.74
C LEU A 13 -10.63 -7.12 4.08
N ARG A 14 -9.39 -7.26 3.62
CA ARG A 14 -8.49 -8.34 4.04
C ARG A 14 -7.19 -7.69 4.53
N ILE A 15 -6.71 -8.12 5.68
CA ILE A 15 -5.37 -7.72 6.13
C ILE A 15 -4.37 -8.49 5.25
N VAL A 16 -3.42 -7.79 4.62
CA VAL A 16 -2.27 -8.44 3.95
C VAL A 16 -1.28 -8.76 5.05
N GLN A 17 -1.46 -9.92 5.67
CA GLN A 17 -0.91 -10.23 6.98
C GLN A 17 0.58 -10.60 6.99
N ASN A 18 1.35 -10.31 5.94
CA ASN A 18 2.78 -10.52 6.01
C ASN A 18 3.57 -9.71 4.98
N THR A 19 3.99 -8.51 5.35
CA THR A 19 5.10 -7.80 4.69
C THR A 19 6.47 -8.33 5.12
N GLY A 20 6.52 -9.24 6.09
CA GLY A 20 7.73 -9.97 6.52
C GLY A 20 8.62 -9.22 7.50
N ASN A 21 8.46 -7.91 7.69
CA ASN A 21 9.40 -7.10 8.48
C ASN A 21 8.84 -6.54 9.80
N GLY A 22 7.55 -6.73 10.10
CA GLY A 22 6.93 -6.29 11.36
C GLY A 22 6.67 -4.77 11.48
N PHE A 23 7.21 -3.96 10.58
CA PHE A 23 7.05 -2.49 10.58
C PHE A 23 5.99 -1.99 9.61
N ILE A 24 5.69 -2.77 8.55
CA ILE A 24 4.71 -2.39 7.54
C ILE A 24 3.38 -3.09 7.79
N LEU A 25 2.32 -2.30 7.98
CA LEU A 25 0.95 -2.79 7.91
C LEU A 25 0.45 -2.77 6.47
N GLY A 26 0.16 -3.95 5.91
CA GLY A 26 -0.47 -4.12 4.61
C GLY A 26 -1.96 -4.40 4.74
N ILE A 27 -2.79 -3.71 3.96
CA ILE A 27 -4.24 -3.91 3.88
C ILE A 27 -4.63 -4.05 2.41
N LYS A 28 -5.44 -5.07 2.09
CA LYS A 28 -6.02 -5.30 0.77
C LYS A 28 -7.51 -5.01 0.82
N ARG A 29 -8.00 -4.31 -0.19
CA ARG A 29 -9.43 -4.23 -0.51
C ARG A 29 -9.67 -4.80 -1.88
N GLU A 30 -10.66 -5.66 -2.00
CA GLU A 30 -10.99 -6.36 -3.25
C GLU A 30 -12.49 -6.34 -3.50
N LEU A 31 -12.85 -6.01 -4.75
CA LEU A 31 -14.22 -6.00 -5.26
C LEU A 31 -14.15 -6.35 -6.74
N ALA A 32 -14.73 -7.48 -7.12
CA ALA A 32 -14.60 -8.03 -8.47
C ALA A 32 -13.11 -8.11 -8.89
N SER A 33 -12.75 -7.50 -10.03
CA SER A 33 -11.39 -7.49 -10.57
C SER A 33 -10.51 -6.34 -10.07
N GLN A 34 -11.04 -5.45 -9.22
CA GLN A 34 -10.28 -4.30 -8.70
C GLN A 34 -9.66 -4.62 -7.35
N ARG A 35 -8.39 -4.25 -7.19
CA ARG A 35 -7.66 -4.43 -5.92
C ARG A 35 -6.98 -3.13 -5.52
N ALA A 36 -7.18 -2.75 -4.27
CA ALA A 36 -6.44 -1.68 -3.62
C ALA A 36 -5.55 -2.27 -2.55
N TYR A 37 -4.34 -1.75 -2.46
CA TYR A 37 -3.40 -2.07 -1.39
C TYR A 37 -3.05 -0.79 -0.64
N ILE A 38 -3.15 -0.82 0.67
CA ILE A 38 -2.70 0.25 1.55
C ILE A 38 -1.51 -0.30 2.33
N PHE A 39 -0.40 0.41 2.27
CA PHE A 39 0.77 0.10 3.09
C PHE A 39 1.09 1.29 3.97
N ILE A 40 1.33 1.03 5.26
CA ILE A 40 1.68 2.05 6.25
C ILE A 40 2.93 1.59 6.97
N ASN A 41 3.98 2.40 6.90
CA ASN A 41 5.20 2.23 7.68
C ASN A 41 5.00 2.82 9.08
N PHE A 42 5.18 2.01 10.13
CA PHE A 42 5.15 2.47 11.51
C PHE A 42 6.54 2.79 12.09
N ALA A 43 7.62 2.48 11.36
CA ALA A 43 8.98 2.87 11.75
C ALA A 43 9.26 4.34 11.43
N ASP A 44 10.20 4.92 12.16
CA ASP A 44 10.79 6.24 11.88
C ASP A 44 11.83 6.21 10.74
N ALA A 45 12.22 5.01 10.29
CA ALA A 45 13.17 4.78 9.21
C ALA A 45 12.48 4.20 7.95
N GLU A 46 13.18 4.28 6.82
CA GLU A 46 12.76 3.62 5.58
C GLU A 46 12.58 2.12 5.77
N GLN A 47 11.57 1.54 5.13
CA GLN A 47 11.28 0.12 5.21
C GLN A 47 11.03 -0.44 3.81
N SER A 48 11.68 -1.55 3.51
CA SER A 48 11.44 -2.32 2.29
C SER A 48 10.55 -3.53 2.57
N PHE A 49 9.62 -3.80 1.67
CA PHE A 49 8.69 -4.93 1.75
C PHE A 49 8.28 -5.40 0.36
N SER A 50 7.76 -6.62 0.27
CA SER A 50 7.24 -7.15 -0.99
C SER A 50 5.78 -6.74 -1.19
N ILE A 51 5.46 -6.21 -2.37
CA ILE A 51 4.08 -6.03 -2.82
C ILE A 51 3.58 -7.29 -3.54
N PRO A 52 2.28 -7.62 -3.46
CA PRO A 52 1.76 -8.88 -3.99
C PRO A 52 1.69 -8.92 -5.52
N GLU A 53 1.68 -7.76 -6.19
CA GLU A 53 1.61 -7.64 -7.64
C GLU A 53 1.92 -6.20 -8.09
N ASN A 54 2.31 -6.02 -9.35
CA ASN A 54 2.46 -4.69 -9.94
C ASN A 54 1.13 -3.93 -9.85
N ALA A 55 1.18 -2.72 -9.26
CA ALA A 55 0.03 -1.85 -9.04
C ALA A 55 0.49 -0.38 -9.10
N LYS A 56 -0.42 0.55 -9.40
CA LYS A 56 -0.09 1.98 -9.53
C LYS A 56 -0.28 2.71 -8.21
N ILE A 57 0.71 3.51 -7.79
CA ILE A 57 0.55 4.48 -6.70
C ILE A 57 -0.46 5.55 -7.13
N ILE A 58 -1.55 5.71 -6.37
CA ILE A 58 -2.57 6.74 -6.62
C ILE A 58 -2.62 7.81 -5.53
N ALA A 59 -2.06 7.52 -4.36
CA ALA A 59 -1.89 8.48 -3.28
C ALA A 59 -0.73 8.06 -2.38
N SER A 60 -0.04 9.06 -1.85
CA SER A 60 1.03 8.92 -0.88
C SER A 60 0.97 10.09 0.11
N THR A 61 1.42 9.83 1.33
CA THR A 61 1.62 10.86 2.37
C THR A 61 2.95 11.60 2.22
N HIS A 62 3.89 11.03 1.48
CA HIS A 62 5.19 11.61 1.13
C HIS A 62 5.31 11.80 -0.39
N SER A 63 6.31 12.55 -0.85
CA SER A 63 6.57 12.66 -2.30
C SER A 63 6.79 11.27 -2.91
N VAL A 64 6.26 11.06 -4.11
CA VAL A 64 6.41 9.80 -4.85
C VAL A 64 7.87 9.55 -5.24
N ASP A 65 8.67 10.62 -5.40
CA ASP A 65 10.10 10.52 -5.72
C ASP A 65 10.94 9.86 -4.61
N LEU A 66 10.39 9.77 -3.39
CA LEU A 66 11.01 9.10 -2.24
C LEU A 66 10.62 7.62 -2.13
N ILE A 67 9.79 7.12 -3.05
CA ILE A 67 9.32 5.73 -3.06
C ILE A 67 10.03 5.00 -4.20
N THR A 68 10.68 3.89 -3.89
CA THR A 68 11.29 3.02 -4.90
C THR A 68 10.52 1.73 -5.02
N GLU A 69 10.34 1.26 -6.26
CA GLU A 69 9.73 -0.03 -6.57
C GLU A 69 10.59 -0.75 -7.61
N GLU A 70 11.14 -1.91 -7.24
CA GLU A 70 11.92 -2.76 -8.14
C GLU A 70 11.57 -4.23 -7.88
N ASN A 71 11.20 -4.98 -8.92
CA ASN A 71 10.93 -6.42 -8.83
C ASN A 71 9.95 -6.80 -7.68
N LEU A 72 8.83 -6.09 -7.58
CA LEU A 72 7.82 -6.23 -6.49
C LEU A 72 8.35 -5.91 -5.09
N LYS A 73 9.55 -5.37 -4.94
CA LYS A 73 10.06 -4.85 -3.68
C LYS A 73 9.88 -3.34 -3.67
N MET A 74 9.14 -2.86 -2.69
CA MET A 74 8.86 -1.44 -2.50
C MET A 74 9.54 -0.94 -1.24
N THR A 75 10.19 0.23 -1.32
CA THR A 75 10.75 0.92 -0.17
C THR A 75 10.03 2.25 0.01
N ILE A 76 9.54 2.49 1.23
CA ILE A 76 8.84 3.73 1.58
C ILE A 76 9.49 4.42 2.78
N PRO A 77 9.41 5.77 2.88
CA PRO A 77 9.93 6.52 4.01
C PRO A 77 9.35 6.13 5.37
N GLY A 78 10.04 6.54 6.44
CA GLY A 78 9.52 6.51 7.81
C GLY A 78 8.15 7.16 7.89
N TYR A 79 7.21 6.55 8.63
CA TYR A 79 5.83 7.01 8.78
C TYR A 79 5.04 7.20 7.46
N CYS A 80 5.50 6.64 6.35
CA CYS A 80 4.83 6.77 5.07
C CYS A 80 3.61 5.84 4.96
N GLY A 81 2.48 6.41 4.56
CA GLY A 81 1.32 5.69 4.04
C GLY A 81 1.19 5.85 2.52
N ILE A 82 0.93 4.74 1.82
CA ILE A 82 0.70 4.69 0.37
C ILE A 82 -0.58 3.93 0.03
N LEU A 83 -1.21 4.29 -1.08
CA LEU A 83 -2.35 3.59 -1.67
C LEU A 83 -2.02 3.20 -3.12
N LEU A 84 -2.08 1.91 -3.39
CA LEU A 84 -1.93 1.32 -4.72
C LEU A 84 -3.28 0.86 -5.26
N ILE A 85 -3.48 0.94 -6.57
CA ILE A 85 -4.61 0.30 -7.27
C ILE A 85 -4.10 -0.53 -8.45
N LYS A 86 -4.71 -1.70 -8.60
CA LYS A 86 -4.67 -2.51 -9.82
C LYS A 86 -6.02 -2.53 -10.51
#